data_AF-A0A261B7Y0-F1
#
_entry.id   AF-A0A261B7Y0-F1
#
_cell.length_a   1.000
_cell.length_b   1.000
_cell.length_c   1.000
_cell.angle_alpha   90.00
_cell.angle_beta   90.00
_cell.angle_gamma   90.00
#
_symmetry.space_group_name_H-M   'P 1'
#
loop_
_entity.id
_entity.type
_entity.pdbx_description
1 polymer ?
#
loop_
_entity_poly.entity_id
_entity_poly.type
_entity_poly.pdbx_seq_one_letter_code
_entity_poly.pdbx_strand_id
1 'polypeptide(L)'
;MRIHLSLILLSFVVTSYSWECGIGAISSKISWLIAAPFDKRYVNSCCKQHDRHYEQYQCGRGYYTKEEADDIFCNCLNNSNSGPDGSQSRFFAQL
;
A
#
# COMPACT_ATOMS: atom_id res chain seq x y z
N MET A 1 18.03 -29.30 -16.15
CA MET A 1 17.87 -27.89 -16.60
C MET A 1 16.42 -27.43 -16.74
N ARG A 2 15.43 -28.30 -17.03
CA ARG A 2 14.01 -27.88 -17.11
C ARG A 2 13.41 -27.44 -15.76
N ILE A 3 13.75 -28.15 -14.67
CA ILE A 3 13.19 -27.88 -13.33
C ILE A 3 13.66 -26.52 -12.77
N HIS A 4 14.93 -26.14 -13.03
CA HIS A 4 15.45 -24.83 -12.61
C HIS A 4 14.79 -23.68 -13.38
N LEU A 5 14.51 -23.85 -14.67
CA LEU A 5 13.80 -22.84 -15.46
C LEU A 5 12.37 -22.63 -14.95
N SER A 6 11.68 -23.72 -14.57
CA SER A 6 10.34 -23.67 -13.98
C SER A 6 10.32 -22.95 -12.63
N LEU A 7 11.32 -23.16 -11.77
CA LEU A 7 11.43 -22.47 -10.47
C LEU A 7 11.69 -20.96 -10.62
N ILE A 8 12.52 -20.57 -11.60
CA ILE A 8 12.78 -19.15 -11.91
C ILE A 8 11.51 -18.48 -12.43
N LEU A 9 10.76 -19.14 -13.32
CA LEU A 9 9.48 -18.64 -13.82
C LEU A 9 8.43 -18.53 -12.71
N LEU A 10 8.34 -19.50 -11.79
CA LEU A 10 7.42 -19.42 -10.65
C LEU A 10 7.78 -18.25 -9.72
N SER A 11 9.07 -17.98 -9.54
CA SER A 11 9.56 -16.84 -8.74
C SER A 11 9.20 -15.50 -9.36
N PHE A 12 9.20 -15.40 -10.70
CA PHE A 12 8.85 -14.16 -11.43
C PHE A 12 7.36 -13.82 -11.41
N VAL A 13 6.47 -14.80 -11.25
CA VAL A 13 5.01 -14.56 -11.20
C VAL A 13 4.56 -14.11 -9.80
N VAL A 14 5.29 -14.50 -8.74
CA VAL A 14 4.93 -14.21 -7.34
C VAL A 14 5.23 -12.75 -6.93
N THR A 15 5.96 -11.97 -7.75
CA THR A 15 6.37 -10.59 -7.42
C THR A 15 5.26 -9.54 -7.61
N SER A 16 4.05 -9.92 -8.01
CA SER A 16 3.04 -8.93 -8.44
C SER A 16 2.02 -8.52 -7.37
N TYR A 17 2.13 -9.00 -6.13
CA TYR A 17 1.17 -8.69 -5.05
C TYR A 17 1.81 -8.55 -3.66
N SER A 18 2.90 -7.79 -3.55
CA SER A 18 3.45 -7.37 -2.26
C SER A 18 2.49 -6.41 -1.55
N TRP A 19 2.37 -6.59 -0.24
CA TRP A 19 1.68 -5.64 0.64
C TRP A 19 2.63 -4.47 0.92
N GLU A 20 2.22 -3.26 0.53
CA GLU A 20 3.02 -2.03 0.57
C GLU A 20 2.65 -1.14 1.74
N CYS A 21 1.51 -1.36 2.40
CA CYS A 21 1.13 -0.50 3.52
C CYS A 21 2.05 -0.70 4.73
N GLY A 22 2.66 0.38 5.24
CA GLY A 22 3.43 0.41 6.49
C GLY A 22 4.94 0.36 6.27
N ILE A 23 5.68 1.02 7.15
CA ILE A 23 7.14 1.18 7.07
C ILE A 23 7.87 -0.02 7.70
N GLY A 24 8.23 -1.01 6.88
CA GLY A 24 9.01 -2.18 7.29
C GLY A 24 8.18 -3.31 7.91
N ALA A 25 8.83 -4.44 8.22
CA ALA A 25 8.14 -5.72 8.43
C ALA A 25 7.10 -5.75 9.57
N ILE A 26 7.26 -4.93 10.62
CA ILE A 26 6.36 -4.94 11.78
C ILE A 26 5.08 -4.16 11.44
N SER A 27 5.20 -2.90 11.06
CA SER A 27 4.05 -2.05 10.69
C SER A 27 3.33 -2.61 9.46
N SER A 28 4.04 -3.24 8.51
CA SER A 28 3.40 -3.93 7.38
C SER A 28 2.50 -5.10 7.80
N LYS A 29 2.86 -5.85 8.85
CA LYS A 29 1.99 -6.92 9.38
C LYS A 29 0.78 -6.35 10.12
N ILE A 30 0.99 -5.28 10.89
CA ILE A 30 -0.07 -4.60 11.64
C ILE A 30 -1.09 -4.00 10.68
N SER A 31 -0.65 -3.26 9.66
CA SER A 31 -1.51 -2.67 8.64
C SER A 31 -2.30 -3.74 7.86
N TRP A 32 -1.69 -4.88 7.55
CA TRP A 32 -2.38 -6.00 6.90
C TRP A 32 -3.51 -6.58 7.76
N LEU A 33 -3.30 -6.66 9.08
CA LEU A 33 -4.30 -7.14 10.03
C LEU A 33 -5.44 -6.12 10.19
N ILE A 34 -5.11 -4.82 10.32
CA ILE A 34 -6.09 -3.74 10.41
C ILE A 34 -6.93 -3.66 9.13
N ALA A 35 -6.36 -4.01 7.97
CA ALA A 35 -7.06 -4.08 6.70
C ALA A 35 -8.02 -5.30 6.56
N ALA A 36 -8.11 -6.18 7.56
CA ALA A 36 -8.97 -7.37 7.50
C ALA A 36 -10.46 -7.11 7.16
N PRO A 37 -11.13 -6.06 7.65
CA PRO A 37 -12.54 -5.82 7.36
C PRO A 37 -12.77 -5.09 6.02
N PHE A 38 -11.71 -4.84 5.24
CA PHE A 38 -11.74 -3.96 4.07
C PHE A 38 -11.25 -4.68 2.80
N ASP A 39 -11.47 -4.08 1.63
CA ASP A 39 -10.83 -4.54 0.41
C ASP A 39 -9.31 -4.30 0.48
N LYS A 40 -8.57 -5.32 0.92
CA LYS A 40 -7.12 -5.30 1.02
C LYS A 40 -6.45 -4.94 -0.30
N ARG A 41 -7.01 -5.31 -1.46
CA ARG A 41 -6.40 -4.97 -2.76
C ARG A 41 -6.49 -3.47 -3.00
N TYR A 42 -7.66 -2.91 -2.73
CA TYR A 42 -7.90 -1.47 -2.85
C TYR A 42 -7.05 -0.68 -1.84
N VAL A 43 -7.06 -1.06 -0.57
CA VAL A 43 -6.23 -0.43 0.49
C VAL A 43 -4.75 -0.46 0.11
N ASN A 44 -4.25 -1.62 -0.34
CA ASN A 44 -2.86 -1.75 -0.78
C ASN A 44 -2.52 -0.86 -1.98
N SER A 45 -3.48 -0.64 -2.88
CA SER A 45 -3.30 0.28 -4.01
C SER A 45 -3.20 1.75 -3.57
N CYS A 46 -3.88 2.14 -2.48
CA CYS A 46 -3.74 3.46 -1.88
C CYS A 46 -2.33 3.64 -1.30
N CYS A 47 -1.83 2.66 -0.54
CA CYS A 47 -0.48 2.71 0.03
C CYS A 47 0.60 2.75 -1.04
N LYS A 48 0.47 1.93 -2.08
CA LYS A 48 1.41 1.92 -3.21
C LYS A 48 1.49 3.27 -3.94
N GLN A 49 0.38 4.01 -4.02
CA GLN A 49 0.38 5.35 -4.61
C GLN A 49 1.01 6.38 -3.66
N HIS A 50 0.68 6.29 -2.38
CA HIS A 50 1.26 7.14 -1.33
C HIS A 50 2.79 7.03 -1.27
N ASP A 51 3.33 5.81 -1.24
CA ASP A 51 4.77 5.57 -1.22
C ASP A 51 5.48 6.16 -2.45
N ARG A 52 4.85 6.06 -3.63
CA ARG A 52 5.38 6.67 -4.87
C ARG A 52 5.42 8.19 -4.78
N HIS A 53 4.39 8.81 -4.22
CA HIS A 53 4.37 10.26 -4.03
C HIS A 53 5.45 10.71 -3.05
N TYR A 54 5.65 9.97 -1.95
CA TYR A 54 6.73 10.23 -1.00
C TYR A 54 8.12 10.04 -1.61
N GLU A 55 8.36 8.95 -2.33
CA GLU A 55 9.64 8.68 -3.00
C GLU A 55 9.98 9.80 -4.00
N GLN A 56 9.00 10.21 -4.81
CA GLN A 56 9.19 11.32 -5.76
C GLN A 56 9.46 12.64 -5.04
N TYR A 57 8.72 12.96 -3.98
CA TYR A 57 8.93 14.15 -3.15
C TYR A 57 10.34 14.17 -2.56
N GLN A 58 10.77 13.08 -1.91
CA GLN A 58 12.10 12.93 -1.31
C GLN A 58 13.23 13.05 -2.34
N CYS A 59 12.99 12.60 -3.59
CA CYS A 59 13.95 12.73 -4.68
C CYS A 59 13.95 14.12 -5.37
N GLY A 60 13.15 15.08 -4.90
CA GLY A 60 13.01 16.39 -5.54
C GLY A 60 12.34 16.35 -6.92
N ARG A 61 11.62 15.26 -7.23
CA ARG A 61 10.91 15.01 -8.49
C ARG A 61 9.39 14.92 -8.31
N GLY A 62 8.90 15.20 -7.10
CA GLY A 62 7.49 15.10 -6.74
C GLY A 62 6.68 16.26 -7.27
N TYR A 63 5.49 15.94 -7.78
CA TYR A 63 4.45 16.92 -8.08
C TYR A 63 3.64 17.32 -6.84
N TYR A 64 3.72 16.50 -5.78
CA TYR A 64 2.95 16.66 -4.55
C TYR A 64 3.89 16.93 -3.38
N THR A 65 3.49 17.83 -2.48
CA THR A 65 4.10 17.92 -1.15
C THR A 65 3.76 16.67 -0.35
N LYS A 66 4.44 16.54 0.80
CA LYS A 66 4.15 15.50 1.78
C LYS A 66 2.66 15.53 2.19
N GLU A 67 2.17 16.73 2.50
CA GLU A 67 0.80 16.95 2.96
C GLU A 67 -0.22 16.63 1.86
N GLU A 68 0.03 17.03 0.61
CA GLU A 68 -0.83 16.70 -0.52
C GLU A 68 -0.89 15.19 -0.78
N ALA A 69 0.24 14.49 -0.63
CA ALA A 69 0.29 13.03 -0.75
C ALA A 69 -0.54 12.35 0.36
N ASP A 70 -0.47 12.84 1.59
CA ASP A 70 -1.26 12.35 2.73
C ASP A 70 -2.77 12.60 2.52
N ASP A 71 -3.16 13.77 1.97
CA ASP A 71 -4.55 14.10 1.64
C ASP A 71 -5.11 13.20 0.54
N ILE A 72 -4.34 12.99 -0.53
CA ILE A 72 -4.69 12.06 -1.61
C ILE A 72 -4.86 10.64 -1.06
N PHE A 73 -3.97 10.21 -0.17
CA PHE A 73 -4.04 8.90 0.47
C PHE A 73 -5.29 8.76 1.34
N CYS A 74 -5.60 9.75 2.18
CA CYS A 74 -6.79 9.75 3.02
C CYS A 74 -8.07 9.69 2.17
N ASN A 75 -8.13 10.47 1.08
CA ASN A 75 -9.24 10.43 0.14
C ASN A 75 -9.34 9.06 -0.55
N CYS A 76 -8.21 8.45 -0.91
CA CYS A 76 -8.19 7.11 -1.48
C CYS A 76 -8.84 6.10 -0.53
N LEU A 77 -8.43 6.06 0.74
CA LEU A 77 -8.99 5.14 1.75
C LEU A 77 -10.48 5.37 2.01
N ASN A 78 -10.94 6.63 2.02
CA ASN A 78 -12.34 6.98 2.21
C ASN A 78 -13.25 6.49 1.07
N ASN A 79 -12.69 6.30 -0.14
CA ASN A 79 -13.41 5.73 -1.29
C ASN A 79 -13.43 4.19 -1.28
N SER A 80 -12.76 3.54 -0.31
CA SER A 80 -12.99 2.11 -0.08
C SER A 80 -14.39 1.96 0.54
N ASN A 81 -15.37 1.59 -0.29
CA ASN A 81 -16.77 1.36 0.13
C ASN A 81 -16.95 0.10 1.02
N SER A 82 -15.97 -0.19 1.88
CA SER A 82 -15.92 -1.37 2.72
C SER A 82 -15.39 -0.95 4.07
N GLY A 83 -16.28 -0.84 5.07
CA GLY A 83 -15.98 -0.53 6.47
C GLY A 83 -17.21 -0.02 7.23
N PRO A 84 -17.46 -0.38 8.52
CA PRO A 84 -18.73 -0.08 9.20
C PRO A 84 -19.05 1.40 9.46
N ASP A 85 -18.11 2.32 9.21
CA ASP A 85 -18.23 3.72 9.66
C ASP A 85 -17.40 4.75 8.87
N GLY A 86 -16.74 4.37 7.77
CA GLY A 86 -15.89 5.30 7.00
C GLY A 86 -14.61 5.76 7.72
N SER A 87 -14.17 5.07 8.79
CA SER A 87 -13.04 5.50 9.64
C SER A 87 -11.65 5.00 9.23
N GLN A 88 -11.51 4.34 8.07
CA GLN A 88 -10.28 3.67 7.63
C GLN A 88 -9.06 4.63 7.56
N SER A 89 -9.26 5.88 7.16
CA SER A 89 -8.21 6.90 7.08
C SER A 89 -7.54 7.21 8.43
N ARG A 90 -8.28 7.14 9.55
CA ARG A 90 -7.72 7.46 10.88
C ARG A 90 -6.75 6.40 11.40
N PHE A 91 -6.97 5.14 11.07
CA PHE A 91 -6.10 4.04 11.52
C PHE A 91 -4.80 3.96 10.73
N PHE A 92 -4.86 4.24 9.43
CA PHE A 92 -3.66 4.27 8.59
C PHE A 92 -2.81 5.53 8.77
N ALA A 93 -3.39 6.65 9.20
CA ALA A 93 -2.63 7.86 9.54
C ALA A 93 -1.66 7.68 10.74
N GLN A 94 -1.74 6.55 11.46
CA GLN A 94 -0.90 6.24 12.63
C GLN A 94 0.18 5.18 12.36
N LEU A 95 0.25 4.65 11.13
CA LEU A 95 1.19 3.60 10.72
C LEU A 95 2.26 4.13 9.77
#